data_AF-A0AAV0SYW5-F1
#
_entry.id   AF-A0AAV0SYW5-F1
#
_cell.length_a   1.000
_cell.length_b   1.000
_cell.length_c   1.000
_cell.angle_alpha   90.00
_cell.angle_beta   90.00
_cell.angle_gamma   90.00
#
_symmetry.space_group_name_H-M   'P 1'
#
loop_
_entity.id
_entity.type
_entity.pdbx_description
1 polymer ?
#
loop_
_entity_poly.entity_id
_entity_poly.type
_entity_poly.pdbx_seq_one_letter_code
_entity_poly.pdbx_strand_id
1 'polypeptide(L)'
;MALMLRSITFVAAKRAATRAPLADIAASSACTRSFASKSDAKKKSKKKGNDDANFEKMLRAIKGQYPEAAEWTDEEKQRHQEIGRRYNRMSSIEHNHLMRDVQTKIDLKWDAINALPAELQAEAMEIDDAPIPEERTMATWTPPIPGFRRYTDEEDETAG
;
A
#
# COMPACT_ATOMS: atom_id res chain seq x y z
N MET A 1 5.75 -24.57 50.82
CA MET A 1 4.35 -24.56 50.36
C MET A 1 3.97 -23.09 50.23
N ALA A 2 3.57 -22.51 49.11
CA ALA A 2 2.78 -23.01 48.00
C ALA A 2 3.25 -22.37 46.66
N LEU A 3 3.36 -23.19 45.63
CA LEU A 3 3.52 -22.76 44.24
C LEU A 3 2.15 -22.31 43.73
N MET A 4 1.97 -21.01 43.51
CA MET A 4 0.79 -20.47 42.84
C MET A 4 0.91 -20.74 41.34
N LEU A 5 0.43 -21.90 40.90
CA LEU A 5 0.24 -22.24 39.50
C LEU A 5 -0.78 -21.28 38.89
N ARG A 6 -0.33 -20.33 38.06
CA ARG A 6 -1.20 -19.53 37.20
C ARG A 6 -1.68 -20.42 36.05
N SER A 7 -2.92 -20.87 36.13
CA SER A 7 -3.61 -21.63 35.10
C SER A 7 -3.78 -20.78 33.83
N ILE A 8 -3.12 -21.19 32.74
CA ILE A 8 -3.34 -20.62 31.41
C ILE A 8 -4.55 -21.31 30.81
N THR A 9 -5.69 -20.62 30.78
CA THR A 9 -6.88 -21.08 30.06
C THR A 9 -6.74 -20.75 28.58
N PHE A 10 -6.52 -21.77 27.75
CA PHE A 10 -6.59 -21.66 26.29
C PHE A 10 -8.05 -21.64 25.85
N VAL A 11 -8.55 -20.50 25.37
CA VAL A 11 -9.85 -20.42 24.69
C VAL A 11 -9.63 -20.74 23.21
N ALA A 12 -10.14 -21.89 22.78
CA ALA A 12 -10.13 -22.32 21.39
C ALA A 12 -11.14 -21.50 20.56
N ALA A 13 -10.66 -20.53 19.79
CA ALA A 13 -11.47 -19.81 18.81
C ALA A 13 -11.70 -20.69 17.56
N LYS A 14 -12.91 -21.23 17.43
CA LYS A 14 -13.35 -22.01 16.28
C LYS A 14 -13.59 -21.06 15.09
N ARG A 15 -12.82 -21.21 14.01
CA ARG A 15 -13.00 -20.49 12.74
C ARG A 15 -14.37 -20.82 12.14
N ALA A 16 -15.26 -19.84 12.05
CA ALA A 16 -16.48 -19.91 11.24
C ALA A 16 -16.29 -19.03 10.00
N ALA A 17 -16.12 -19.68 8.85
CA ALA A 17 -16.11 -19.01 7.55
C ALA A 17 -17.57 -18.72 7.14
N THR A 18 -18.04 -17.50 7.39
CA THR A 18 -19.32 -17.01 6.87
C THR A 18 -19.10 -16.30 5.55
N ARG A 19 -19.47 -16.96 4.45
CA ARG A 19 -19.62 -16.38 3.12
C ARG A 19 -20.83 -15.41 3.14
N ALA A 20 -20.58 -14.13 2.91
CA ALA A 20 -21.66 -13.16 2.65
C ALA A 20 -22.15 -13.28 1.19
N PRO A 21 -23.47 -13.25 0.93
CA PRO A 21 -24.00 -13.21 -0.43
C PRO A 21 -23.84 -11.80 -1.03
N LEU A 22 -23.30 -11.74 -2.25
CA LEU A 22 -23.26 -10.54 -3.09
C LEU A 22 -24.69 -10.14 -3.46
N ALA A 23 -25.11 -8.94 -3.05
CA ALA A 23 -26.37 -8.33 -3.44
C ALA A 23 -26.15 -7.29 -4.55
N ASP A 24 -27.05 -7.34 -5.53
CA ASP A 24 -27.15 -6.48 -6.70
C ASP A 24 -27.07 -4.98 -6.39
N ILE A 25 -26.17 -4.28 -7.10
CA ILE A 25 -26.31 -2.85 -7.37
C ILE A 25 -26.36 -2.71 -8.89
N ALA A 26 -27.58 -2.76 -9.40
CA ALA A 26 -27.89 -2.39 -10.77
C ALA A 26 -28.14 -0.87 -10.85
N ALA A 27 -27.52 -0.26 -11.86
CA ALA A 27 -27.89 0.99 -12.53
C ALA A 27 -27.71 2.32 -11.78
N SER A 28 -26.64 3.05 -12.12
CA SER A 28 -26.70 4.50 -12.33
C SER A 28 -25.51 5.03 -13.14
N SER A 29 -25.84 5.67 -14.26
CA SER A 29 -25.03 6.51 -15.16
C SER A 29 -23.71 5.97 -15.73
N ALA A 30 -23.83 5.30 -16.88
CA ALA A 30 -22.75 5.19 -17.86
C ALA A 30 -22.41 6.59 -18.44
N CYS A 31 -21.17 7.05 -18.25
CA CYS A 31 -20.58 8.13 -19.05
C CYS A 31 -19.43 7.56 -19.89
N THR A 32 -19.76 6.79 -20.92
CA THR A 32 -18.79 6.37 -21.94
C THR A 32 -18.64 7.49 -22.96
N ARG A 33 -17.46 8.10 -23.03
CA ARG A 33 -17.11 9.09 -24.07
C ARG A 33 -17.15 8.40 -25.43
N SER A 34 -18.13 8.73 -26.24
CA SER A 34 -18.34 8.21 -27.59
C SER A 34 -17.51 9.01 -28.60
N PHE A 35 -16.53 8.38 -29.24
CA PHE A 35 -15.88 8.93 -30.44
C PHE A 35 -16.82 8.78 -31.63
N ALA A 36 -17.41 9.89 -32.09
CA ALA A 36 -18.22 9.94 -33.29
C ALA A 36 -17.33 10.14 -34.53
N SER A 37 -17.01 9.07 -35.25
CA SER A 37 -16.50 9.16 -36.63
C SER A 37 -17.65 8.96 -37.61
N LYS A 38 -17.92 9.99 -38.43
CA LYS A 38 -18.95 9.95 -39.48
C LYS A 38 -18.66 8.83 -40.48
N SER A 39 -19.72 8.12 -40.83
CA SER A 39 -19.75 7.01 -41.78
C SER A 39 -19.72 7.51 -43.22
N ASP A 40 -18.76 7.03 -44.01
CA ASP A 40 -18.94 6.87 -45.45
C ASP A 40 -18.92 5.38 -45.80
N ALA A 41 -19.97 4.95 -46.49
CA ALA A 41 -20.24 3.58 -46.83
C ALA A 41 -19.33 3.08 -47.96
N LYS A 42 -18.71 1.90 -47.75
CA LYS A 42 -18.66 0.75 -48.69
C LYS A 42 -17.61 -0.27 -48.23
N LYS A 43 -18.07 -1.48 -47.87
CA LYS A 43 -17.77 -2.78 -48.53
C LYS A 43 -18.12 -3.91 -47.56
N LYS A 44 -19.11 -4.74 -47.93
CA LYS A 44 -19.40 -6.02 -47.28
C LYS A 44 -18.12 -6.86 -47.22
N SER A 45 -17.69 -7.24 -46.02
CA SER A 45 -17.16 -8.56 -45.75
C SER A 45 -17.55 -8.96 -44.34
N LYS A 46 -18.06 -10.18 -44.19
CA LYS A 46 -18.45 -10.80 -42.92
C LYS A 46 -17.28 -10.72 -41.92
N LYS A 47 -17.29 -9.77 -40.99
CA LYS A 47 -16.39 -9.78 -39.83
C LYS A 47 -17.11 -10.48 -38.66
N LYS A 48 -17.41 -11.77 -38.84
CA LYS A 48 -17.86 -12.67 -37.77
C LYS A 48 -16.67 -13.61 -37.55
N GLY A 49 -15.82 -13.30 -36.57
CA GLY A 49 -14.63 -14.09 -36.26
C GLY A 49 -13.36 -13.33 -35.86
N ASN A 50 -13.45 -12.08 -35.40
CA ASN A 50 -12.26 -11.31 -34.95
C ASN A 50 -12.21 -11.05 -33.44
N ASP A 51 -13.34 -11.10 -32.75
CA ASP A 51 -13.38 -10.91 -31.28
C ASP A 51 -12.75 -12.10 -30.58
N ASP A 52 -12.96 -13.31 -31.09
CA ASP A 52 -12.29 -14.53 -30.63
C ASP A 52 -10.77 -14.43 -30.76
N ALA A 53 -10.25 -13.85 -31.84
CA ALA A 53 -8.81 -13.69 -32.04
C ALA A 53 -8.17 -12.65 -31.08
N ASN A 54 -8.89 -11.58 -30.76
CA ASN A 54 -8.46 -10.60 -29.76
C ASN A 54 -8.55 -11.17 -28.34
N PHE A 55 -9.59 -11.94 -28.06
CA PHE A 55 -9.79 -12.65 -26.81
C PHE A 55 -8.72 -13.73 -26.60
N GLU A 56 -8.36 -14.48 -27.64
CA GLU A 56 -7.26 -15.45 -27.61
C GLU A 56 -5.90 -14.79 -27.40
N LYS A 57 -5.65 -13.62 -27.99
CA LYS A 57 -4.43 -12.83 -27.73
C LYS A 57 -4.38 -12.35 -26.27
N MET A 58 -5.50 -11.88 -25.73
CA MET A 58 -5.62 -11.51 -24.33
C MET A 58 -5.38 -12.72 -23.41
N LEU A 59 -6.00 -13.86 -23.71
CA LEU A 59 -5.77 -15.10 -22.96
C LEU A 59 -4.32 -15.57 -23.06
N ARG A 60 -3.67 -15.41 -24.22
CA ARG A 60 -2.25 -15.72 -24.39
C ARG A 60 -1.36 -14.78 -23.57
N ALA A 61 -1.69 -13.49 -23.48
CA ALA A 61 -0.98 -12.53 -22.65
C ALA A 61 -1.13 -12.83 -21.14
N ILE A 62 -2.32 -13.26 -20.71
CA ILE A 62 -2.60 -13.65 -19.31
C ILE A 62 -1.95 -14.99 -18.96
N LYS A 63 -1.98 -15.95 -19.89
CA LYS A 63 -1.50 -17.32 -19.63
C LYS A 63 0.01 -17.45 -19.44
N GLY A 64 0.79 -16.37 -19.61
CA GLY A 64 2.19 -16.25 -19.22
C GLY A 64 3.09 -17.39 -19.72
N GLN A 65 3.94 -17.14 -20.72
CA GLN A 65 5.01 -18.08 -21.01
C GLN A 65 6.08 -17.95 -19.94
N TYR A 66 6.09 -18.86 -18.96
CA TYR A 66 7.17 -18.96 -18.01
C TYR A 66 8.37 -19.59 -18.72
N PRO A 67 9.53 -18.92 -18.78
CA PRO A 67 10.75 -19.58 -19.22
C PRO A 67 11.05 -20.74 -18.28
N GLU A 68 11.69 -21.80 -18.80
CA GLU A 68 12.19 -22.87 -17.94
C GLU A 68 13.15 -22.27 -16.92
N ALA A 69 12.86 -22.47 -15.63
CA ALA A 69 13.68 -21.93 -14.56
C ALA A 69 15.04 -22.61 -14.62
N ALA A 70 16.10 -21.83 -14.81
CA ALA A 70 17.46 -22.34 -14.70
C ALA A 70 17.66 -22.88 -13.27
N GLU A 71 18.11 -24.13 -13.15
CA GLU A 71 18.45 -24.72 -11.86
C GLU A 71 19.64 -23.97 -11.28
N TRP A 72 19.46 -23.34 -10.12
CA TRP A 72 20.56 -22.67 -9.44
C TRP A 72 21.64 -23.67 -9.05
N THR A 73 22.90 -23.27 -9.22
CA THR A 73 24.02 -23.99 -8.64
C THR A 73 23.93 -23.94 -7.10
N ASP A 74 24.56 -24.88 -6.41
CA ASP A 74 24.45 -24.94 -4.95
C ASP A 74 25.11 -23.74 -4.25
N GLU A 75 26.15 -23.17 -4.86
CA GLU A 75 26.77 -21.92 -4.42
C GLU A 75 25.82 -20.72 -4.55
N GLU A 76 25.11 -20.62 -5.67
CA GLU A 76 24.10 -19.57 -5.88
C GLU A 76 22.93 -19.71 -4.89
N LYS A 77 22.45 -20.93 -4.65
CA LYS A 77 21.40 -21.19 -3.66
C LYS A 77 21.81 -20.69 -2.27
N GLN A 78 23.04 -20.98 -1.85
CA GLN A 78 23.57 -20.53 -0.57
C GLN A 78 23.66 -19.00 -0.51
N ARG A 79 24.20 -18.36 -1.55
CA ARG A 79 24.28 -16.90 -1.65
C ARG A 79 22.89 -16.25 -1.57
N HIS A 80 21.91 -16.78 -2.30
CA HIS A 80 20.53 -16.28 -2.26
C HIS A 80 19.91 -16.46 -0.87
N GLN A 81 20.19 -17.58 -0.20
CA GLN A 81 19.73 -17.80 1.17
C GLN A 81 20.35 -16.79 2.16
N GLU A 82 21.64 -16.49 2.03
CA GLU A 82 22.32 -15.48 2.85
C GLU A 82 21.77 -14.07 2.60
N ILE A 83 21.53 -13.70 1.34
CA ILE A 83 20.90 -12.43 0.98
C ILE A 83 19.51 -12.33 1.61
N GLY A 84 18.68 -13.38 1.50
CA GLY A 84 17.35 -13.41 2.10
C GLY A 84 17.40 -13.26 3.63
N ARG A 85 18.31 -13.96 4.30
CA ARG A 85 18.52 -13.82 5.76
C ARG A 85 18.94 -12.41 6.14
N ARG A 86 19.87 -11.82 5.39
CA ARG A 86 20.33 -10.44 5.62
C ARG A 86 19.20 -9.44 5.41
N TYR A 87 18.45 -9.57 4.33
CA TYR A 87 17.29 -8.73 4.05
C TYR A 87 16.27 -8.78 5.19
N ASN A 88 15.89 -9.98 5.64
CA ASN A 88 14.94 -10.14 6.74
C ASN A 88 15.43 -9.49 8.03
N ARG A 89 16.72 -9.63 8.35
CA ARG A 89 17.33 -8.98 9.50
C ARG A 89 17.27 -7.46 9.39
N MET A 90 17.70 -6.89 8.26
CA MET A 90 17.72 -5.45 8.06
C MET A 90 16.31 -4.85 8.06
N SER A 91 15.37 -5.48 7.36
CA SER A 91 13.96 -5.05 7.34
C SER A 91 13.34 -5.08 8.75
N SER A 92 13.68 -6.08 9.57
CA SER A 92 13.22 -6.14 10.97
C SER A 92 13.82 -5.03 11.81
N ILE A 93 15.10 -4.69 11.60
CA ILE A 93 15.77 -3.58 12.29
C ILE A 93 15.08 -2.25 11.91
N GLU A 94 14.87 -1.99 10.63
CA GLU A 94 14.18 -0.79 10.13
C GLU A 94 12.78 -0.65 10.71
N HIS A 95 12.01 -1.75 10.73
CA HIS A 95 10.68 -1.77 11.33
C HIS A 95 10.72 -1.42 12.82
N ASN A 96 11.64 -2.02 13.58
CA ASN A 96 11.77 -1.74 15.01
C ASN A 96 12.17 -0.29 15.29
N HIS A 97 13.03 0.29 14.47
CA HIS A 97 13.36 1.72 14.57
C HIS A 97 12.14 2.61 14.32
N LEU A 98 11.38 2.33 13.27
CA LEU A 98 10.17 3.07 12.95
C LEU A 98 9.12 2.96 14.06
N MET A 99 8.88 1.75 14.58
CA MET A 99 7.93 1.54 15.68
C MET A 99 8.36 2.24 16.96
N ARG A 100 9.66 2.24 17.28
CA ARG A 100 10.18 2.95 18.44
C ARG A 100 10.00 4.47 18.31
N ASP A 101 10.29 5.02 17.15
CA ASP A 101 10.10 6.45 16.87
C ASP A 101 8.62 6.84 16.95
N VAL A 102 7.73 6.07 16.33
CA VAL A 102 6.27 6.29 16.42
C VAL A 102 5.79 6.23 17.86
N GLN A 103 6.21 5.24 18.64
CA GLN A 103 5.82 5.14 20.04
C GLN A 103 6.32 6.34 20.86
N THR A 104 7.57 6.76 20.64
CA THR A 104 8.14 7.93 21.32
C THR A 104 7.33 9.19 21.01
N LYS A 105 6.90 9.37 19.76
CA LYS A 105 6.04 10.49 19.36
C LYS A 105 4.66 10.42 20.00
N ILE A 106 4.08 9.23 20.14
CA ILE A 106 2.80 9.02 20.84
C ILE A 106 2.94 9.39 22.32
N ASP A 107 3.98 8.89 22.99
CA ASP A 107 4.23 9.15 24.41
C ASP A 107 4.42 10.66 24.66
N LEU A 108 5.26 11.32 23.86
CA LEU A 108 5.47 12.77 23.93
C LEU A 108 4.18 13.56 23.65
N LYS A 109 3.32 13.10 22.74
CA LYS A 109 2.02 13.72 22.48
C LYS A 109 1.13 13.67 23.73
N TRP A 110 1.05 12.52 24.40
CA TRP A 110 0.26 12.38 25.62
C TRP A 110 0.80 13.24 26.76
N ASP A 111 2.12 13.26 26.94
CA ASP A 111 2.77 14.10 27.95
C ASP A 111 2.48 15.59 27.70
N ALA A 112 2.53 16.02 26.44
CA ALA A 112 2.20 17.39 26.06
C ALA A 112 0.72 17.73 26.33
N ILE A 113 -0.22 16.84 25.99
CA ILE A 113 -1.65 17.05 26.28
C ILE A 113 -1.88 17.16 27.79
N ASN A 114 -1.26 16.30 28.58
CA ASN A 114 -1.39 16.33 30.04
C ASN A 114 -0.79 17.59 30.68
N ALA A 115 0.21 18.19 30.03
CA ALA A 115 0.80 19.45 30.47
C ALA A 115 -0.06 20.69 30.15
N LEU A 116 -1.07 20.57 29.27
CA LEU A 116 -1.98 21.66 28.95
C LEU A 116 -2.96 21.94 30.11
N PRO A 117 -3.47 23.19 30.24
CA PRO A 117 -4.58 23.48 31.15
C PRO A 117 -5.86 22.76 30.73
N ALA A 118 -6.70 22.39 31.71
CA ALA A 118 -7.88 21.54 31.51
C ALA A 118 -8.88 22.07 30.46
N GLU A 119 -8.95 23.40 30.29
CA GLU A 119 -9.80 24.05 29.29
C GLU A 119 -9.39 23.68 27.84
N LEU A 120 -8.09 23.56 27.58
CA LEU A 120 -7.54 23.26 26.25
C LEU A 120 -7.36 21.75 26.01
N GLN A 121 -7.36 20.94 27.07
CA GLN A 121 -7.25 19.49 26.95
C GLN A 121 -8.43 18.88 26.20
N ALA A 122 -9.64 19.42 26.40
CA ALA A 122 -10.85 18.90 25.74
C ALA A 122 -10.78 19.08 24.22
N GLU A 123 -10.33 20.25 23.74
CA GLU A 123 -10.13 20.55 22.32
C GLU A 123 -8.98 19.71 21.73
N ALA A 124 -7.87 19.55 22.46
CA ALA A 124 -6.73 18.76 21.99
C ALA A 124 -7.03 17.24 21.84
N MET A 125 -8.09 16.75 22.47
CA MET A 125 -8.55 15.35 22.37
C MET A 125 -9.51 15.11 21.20
N GLU A 126 -9.99 16.17 20.55
CA GLU A 126 -10.86 16.06 19.39
C GLU A 126 -10.07 15.50 18.19
N ILE A 127 -10.71 14.63 17.41
CA ILE A 127 -10.09 14.02 16.23
C ILE A 127 -10.21 15.04 15.08
N ASP A 128 -9.06 15.42 14.52
CA ASP A 128 -9.03 16.26 13.32
C ASP A 128 -9.33 15.43 12.06
N ASP A 129 -10.52 15.63 11.51
CA ASP A 129 -10.98 15.01 10.26
C ASP A 129 -10.61 15.84 9.00
N ALA A 130 -9.81 16.91 9.13
CA ALA A 130 -9.37 17.70 8.00
C ALA A 130 -8.62 16.82 6.96
N PRO A 131 -8.90 16.99 5.66
CA PRO A 131 -8.20 16.25 4.63
C PRO A 131 -6.72 16.66 4.60
N ILE A 132 -5.86 15.71 4.21
CA ILE A 132 -4.45 15.99 3.99
C ILE A 132 -4.31 17.06 2.90
N PRO A 133 -3.50 18.12 3.10
CA PRO A 133 -3.33 19.19 2.12
C PRO A 133 -2.92 18.65 0.73
N GLU A 134 -3.59 19.12 -0.32
CA GLU A 134 -3.37 18.67 -1.71
C GLU A 134 -1.96 18.98 -2.23
N GLU A 135 -1.30 20.00 -1.65
CA GLU A 135 0.07 20.42 -1.98
C GLU A 135 1.12 19.40 -1.54
N ARG A 136 0.78 18.48 -0.62
CA ARG A 136 1.69 17.43 -0.14
C ARG A 136 1.86 16.35 -1.22
N THR A 137 2.87 16.54 -2.06
CA THR A 137 3.24 15.58 -3.11
C THR A 137 4.17 14.48 -2.60
N MET A 138 4.02 13.28 -3.17
CA MET A 138 4.93 12.15 -2.93
C MET A 138 6.35 12.52 -3.36
N ALA A 139 7.34 11.97 -2.66
CA ALA A 139 8.73 12.16 -3.03
C ALA A 139 9.00 11.52 -4.40
N THR A 140 9.61 12.28 -5.31
CA THR A 140 10.07 11.80 -6.61
C THR A 140 11.57 11.51 -6.55
N TRP A 141 12.04 10.53 -7.34
CA TRP A 141 13.46 10.16 -7.39
C TRP A 141 14.35 11.32 -7.86
N THR A 142 13.85 12.12 -8.80
CA THR A 142 14.50 13.33 -9.31
C THR A 142 13.59 14.53 -9.03
N PRO A 143 14.11 15.66 -8.54
CA PRO A 143 13.30 16.87 -8.35
C PRO A 143 12.78 17.38 -9.70
N PRO A 144 11.61 18.06 -9.72
CA PRO A 144 10.96 18.47 -10.96
C PRO A 144 11.76 19.53 -11.75
N ILE A 145 12.54 20.38 -11.07
CA ILE A 145 13.34 21.45 -11.67
C ILE A 145 14.72 21.46 -11.00
N PRO A 146 15.83 21.73 -11.74
CA PRO A 146 17.15 21.94 -11.14
C PRO A 146 17.12 23.09 -10.12
N GLY A 147 17.57 22.83 -8.89
CA GLY A 147 17.56 23.82 -7.80
C GLY A 147 16.24 23.95 -7.04
N PHE A 148 15.24 23.10 -7.32
CA PHE A 148 14.01 23.05 -6.53
C PHE A 148 14.30 22.57 -5.09
N ARG A 149 14.21 23.50 -4.13
CA ARG A 149 14.16 23.22 -2.69
C ARG A 149 12.69 23.15 -2.28
N ARG A 150 12.28 22.15 -1.50
CA ARG A 150 10.95 22.19 -0.87
C ARG A 150 11.00 23.29 0.20
N TYR A 151 9.90 23.99 0.45
CA TYR A 151 9.84 25.07 1.45
C TYR A 151 10.33 24.66 2.87
N THR A 152 10.38 23.35 3.16
CA THR A 152 10.92 22.79 4.41
C THR A 152 12.45 22.80 4.50
N ASP A 153 13.17 23.09 3.41
CA ASP A 153 14.63 23.03 3.34
C ASP A 153 15.28 24.41 3.66
N GLU A 154 14.50 25.42 4.04
CA GLU A 154 14.99 26.79 4.32
C GLU A 154 15.56 26.96 5.74
N GLU A 155 15.24 26.08 6.69
CA GLU A 155 15.62 26.28 8.11
C GLU A 155 17.03 25.75 8.47
N ASP A 156 17.66 24.93 7.61
CA ASP A 156 18.95 24.29 7.91
C ASP A 156 20.19 25.18 7.62
N GLU A 157 20.03 26.38 7.04
CA GLU A 157 21.17 27.26 6.69
C GLU A 157 21.41 28.43 7.67
N THR A 158 20.61 28.57 8.74
CA THR A 158 20.81 29.66 9.74
C THR A 158 21.51 29.22 11.04
N ALA A 159 21.92 27.95 11.13
CA ALA A 159 22.74 27.42 12.22
C ALA A 159 24.14 27.03 11.70
N GLY A 160 24.95 28.04 11.35
CA GLY A 160 26.36 27.92 10.97
C GLY A 160 27.16 29.13 11.40
#